data_AF-A0A4Q7VHR8-F1
#
_entry.id   AF-A0A4Q7VHR8-F1
#
_cell.length_a   1.000
_cell.length_b   1.000
_cell.length_c   1.000
_cell.angle_alpha   90.00
_cell.angle_beta   90.00
_cell.angle_gamma   90.00
#
_symmetry.space_group_name_H-M   'P 1'
#
loop_
_entity.id
_entity.type
_entity.pdbx_description
1 polymer ?
#
loop_
_entity_poly.entity_id
_entity_poly.type
_entity_poly.pdbx_seq_one_letter_code
_entity_poly.pdbx_strand_id
1 'polypeptide(L)'
;MIADTANIFSNGDELIKIIQMRMPYGKYKGWYILDLPERYVVWYHQKGFPDGKLGQMLGVVYEIKLNGLEDMMRPLCQKYR
;
A
#
# COMPACT_ATOMS: atom_id res chain seq x y z
N MET A 1 18.53 9.16 14.10
CA MET A 1 17.30 9.61 13.42
C MET A 1 16.29 8.45 13.37
N ILE A 2 15.90 7.93 14.54
CA ILE A 2 15.04 6.74 14.68
C ILE A 2 13.81 7.15 15.51
N ALA A 3 13.09 8.19 15.07
CA ALA A 3 11.95 8.72 15.81
C ALA A 3 10.66 8.91 14.98
N ASP A 4 10.67 8.70 13.66
CA ASP A 4 9.50 9.00 12.81
C ASP A 4 8.77 7.78 12.22
N THR A 5 9.26 6.55 12.43
CA THR A 5 8.58 5.34 11.89
C THR A 5 7.38 4.89 12.73
N ALA A 6 7.16 5.48 13.91
CA ALA A 6 6.12 5.05 14.85
C ALA A 6 4.71 5.60 14.55
N ASN A 7 4.53 6.41 13.50
CA ASN A 7 3.23 7.03 13.20
C ASN A 7 2.82 6.95 11.72
N ILE A 8 3.02 5.80 11.09
CA ILE A 8 2.50 5.50 9.73
C ILE A 8 0.95 5.47 9.72
N PHE A 9 0.32 5.28 10.88
CA PHE A 9 -1.14 5.25 11.05
C PHE A 9 -1.60 6.40 11.94
N SER A 10 -1.43 7.63 11.46
CA SER A 10 -1.85 8.81 12.24
C SER A 10 -3.38 8.89 12.38
N ASN A 11 -4.16 8.22 11.51
CA ASN A 11 -5.62 8.08 11.59
C ASN A 11 -6.14 6.87 10.78
N GLY A 12 -7.25 6.26 11.20
CA GLY A 12 -7.89 5.14 10.48
C GLY A 12 -8.30 5.46 9.03
N ASP A 13 -8.47 6.74 8.71
CA ASP A 13 -8.80 7.23 7.37
C ASP A 13 -7.71 6.93 6.32
N GLU A 14 -6.44 6.83 6.73
CA GLU A 14 -5.33 6.57 5.80
C GLU A 14 -5.33 5.12 5.31
N LEU A 15 -5.63 4.18 6.22
CA LEU A 15 -5.78 2.77 5.87
C LEU A 15 -6.96 2.56 4.92
N ILE A 16 -8.07 3.25 5.17
CA ILE A 16 -9.24 3.21 4.27
C ILE A 16 -8.86 3.74 2.88
N LYS A 17 -8.12 4.86 2.81
CA LYS A 17 -7.62 5.39 1.53
C LYS A 17 -6.73 4.38 0.81
N ILE A 18 -5.83 3.69 1.50
CA ILE A 18 -4.99 2.62 0.91
C ILE A 18 -5.85 1.48 0.36
N ILE A 19 -6.85 1.03 1.13
CA ILE A 19 -7.75 -0.06 0.74
C ILE A 19 -8.52 0.29 -0.54
N GLN A 20 -8.96 1.54 -0.67
CA GLN A 20 -9.76 2.02 -1.79
C GLN A 20 -8.93 2.53 -2.96
N MET A 21 -7.64 2.81 -2.77
CA MET A 21 -6.79 3.39 -3.79
C MET A 21 -6.60 2.43 -4.96
N ARG A 22 -6.92 2.92 -6.16
CA ARG A 22 -6.69 2.21 -7.42
C ARG A 22 -5.46 2.77 -8.11
N MET A 23 -4.68 1.89 -8.72
CA MET A 23 -3.50 2.27 -9.47
C MET A 23 -3.91 3.17 -10.65
N PRO A 24 -3.38 4.40 -10.76
CA PRO A 24 -3.85 5.37 -11.75
C PRO A 24 -3.27 5.15 -13.16
N TYR A 25 -2.17 4.41 -13.29
CA TYR A 25 -1.46 4.18 -14.54
C TYR A 25 -0.71 2.85 -14.57
N GLY A 26 -0.04 2.58 -15.69
CA GLY A 26 0.82 1.40 -15.85
C GLY A 26 0.06 0.11 -16.11
N LYS A 27 0.75 -1.02 -15.98
CA LYS A 27 0.25 -2.37 -16.31
C LYS A 27 -1.00 -2.76 -15.52
N TYR A 28 -1.08 -2.36 -14.25
CA TYR A 28 -2.19 -2.70 -13.35
C TYR A 28 -3.14 -1.53 -13.13
N LYS A 29 -3.25 -0.60 -14.10
CA LYS A 29 -4.18 0.52 -14.03
C LYS A 29 -5.60 0.04 -13.68
N GLY A 30 -6.22 0.69 -12.70
CA GLY A 30 -7.56 0.37 -12.22
C GLY A 30 -7.62 -0.72 -11.14
N TRP A 31 -6.53 -1.44 -10.88
CA TRP A 31 -6.47 -2.42 -9.79
C TRP A 31 -6.29 -1.71 -8.44
N TYR A 32 -6.84 -2.28 -7.37
CA TYR A 32 -6.52 -1.81 -6.02
C TYR A 32 -5.02 -2.01 -5.75
N ILE A 33 -4.39 -1.03 -5.11
CA ILE A 33 -2.93 -1.11 -4.87
C ILE A 33 -2.55 -2.29 -3.97
N LEU A 34 -3.44 -2.72 -3.07
CA LEU A 34 -3.26 -3.93 -2.25
C LEU A 34 -3.31 -5.23 -3.07
N ASP A 35 -4.00 -5.23 -4.21
CA ASP A 35 -4.11 -6.41 -5.07
C ASP A 35 -2.98 -6.48 -6.11
N LEU A 36 -2.07 -5.51 -6.09
CA LEU A 36 -0.88 -5.55 -6.95
C LEU A 36 -0.05 -6.78 -6.61
N PRO A 37 0.47 -7.51 -7.61
CA PRO A 37 1.34 -8.64 -7.35
C PRO A 37 2.58 -8.23 -6.56
N GLU A 38 2.99 -9.02 -5.58
CA GLU A 38 4.13 -8.72 -4.71
C GLU A 38 5.39 -8.35 -5.51
N ARG A 39 5.74 -9.16 -6.51
CA ARG A 39 6.87 -8.88 -7.43
C ARG A 39 6.85 -7.48 -8.04
N TYR A 40 5.67 -6.93 -8.30
CA TYR A 40 5.51 -5.60 -8.89
C TYR A 40 5.78 -4.49 -7.87
N VAL A 41 5.33 -4.70 -6.64
CA VAL A 41 5.57 -3.77 -5.52
C VAL A 41 7.04 -3.82 -5.10
N VAL A 42 7.64 -5.01 -5.03
CA VAL A 42 9.08 -5.21 -4.78
C VAL A 42 9.93 -4.55 -5.86
N TRP A 43 9.55 -4.66 -7.13
CA TRP A 43 10.23 -3.96 -8.22
C TRP A 43 10.22 -2.43 -8.02
N TYR A 44 9.08 -1.87 -7.59
CA TYR A 44 9.00 -0.46 -7.24
C TYR A 44 9.87 -0.11 -6.03
N HIS A 45 9.91 -0.94 -4.99
CA HIS A 45 10.79 -0.73 -3.83
C HIS A 45 12.28 -0.68 -4.26
N GLN A 46 12.69 -1.53 -5.21
CA GLN A 46 14.05 -1.54 -5.75
C GLN A 46 14.37 -0.35 -6.68
N LYS A 47 13.38 0.15 -7.43
CA LYS A 47 13.56 1.24 -8.41
C LYS A 47 13.28 2.62 -7.86
N GLY A 48 12.54 2.70 -6.75
CA GLY A 48 11.97 3.93 -6.22
C GLY A 48 10.46 4.00 -6.48
N PHE A 49 9.70 4.28 -5.43
CA PHE A 49 8.28 4.58 -5.53
C PHE A 49 8.05 5.96 -6.18
N PRO A 50 6.91 6.19 -6.85
CA PRO A 50 6.56 7.50 -7.37
C PRO A 50 6.43 8.53 -6.23
N ASP A 51 6.74 9.79 -6.50
CA ASP A 51 6.63 10.82 -5.47
C ASP A 51 5.19 11.06 -4.99
N GLY A 52 5.10 11.61 -3.77
CA GLY A 52 3.84 11.99 -3.16
C GLY A 52 3.04 10.82 -2.57
N LYS A 53 1.73 11.00 -2.45
CA LYS A 53 0.85 10.11 -1.69
C LYS A 53 0.82 8.68 -2.24
N LEU A 54 0.86 8.51 -3.55
CA LEU A 54 0.82 7.17 -4.15
C LEU A 54 2.05 6.34 -3.75
N GLY A 55 3.25 6.92 -3.78
CA GLY A 55 4.46 6.19 -3.37
C GLY A 55 4.48 5.88 -1.88
N GLN A 56 4.03 6.80 -1.05
CA GLN A 56 3.86 6.55 0.39
C GLN A 56 2.92 5.36 0.63
N MET A 57 1.76 5.33 -0.05
CA MET A 57 0.82 4.22 0.04
C MET A 57 1.40 2.91 -0.50
N LEU A 58 2.14 2.94 -1.61
CA LEU A 58 2.82 1.75 -2.16
C LEU A 58 3.92 1.23 -1.22
N GLY A 59 4.58 2.11 -0.46
CA GLY A 59 5.48 1.73 0.62
C GLY A 59 4.77 0.96 1.74
N VAL A 60 3.58 1.40 2.14
CA VAL A 60 2.76 0.65 3.12
C VAL A 60 2.32 -0.71 2.54
N VAL A 61 1.89 -0.75 1.28
CA VAL A 61 1.54 -2.01 0.60
C VAL A 61 2.75 -2.96 0.56
N TYR A 62 3.95 -2.44 0.33
CA TYR A 62 5.18 -3.23 0.37
C TYR A 62 5.39 -3.86 1.74
N GLU A 63 5.30 -3.09 2.82
CA GLU A 63 5.46 -3.62 4.19
C GLU A 63 4.40 -4.66 4.54
N ILE A 64 3.14 -4.47 4.14
CA ILE A 64 2.07 -5.45 4.32
C ILE A 64 2.43 -6.78 3.65
N LYS A 65 2.90 -6.72 2.39
CA LYS A 65 3.25 -7.92 1.63
C LYS A 65 4.50 -8.60 2.18
N LEU A 66 5.54 -7.83 2.48
CA LEU A 66 6.81 -8.33 3.02
C LEU A 66 6.61 -9.11 4.32
N ASN A 67 5.67 -8.67 5.17
CA ASN A 67 5.37 -9.30 6.45
C ASN A 67 4.20 -10.30 6.38
N GLY A 68 3.61 -10.54 5.20
CA GLY A 68 2.48 -11.47 5.03
C GLY A 68 1.18 -11.04 5.72
N LEU A 69 0.96 -9.74 5.92
CA LEU A 69 -0.20 -9.19 6.65
C LEU A 69 -1.49 -9.10 5.80
N GLU A 70 -1.50 -9.68 4.61
CA GLU A 70 -2.62 -9.57 3.65
C GLU A 70 -3.90 -10.22 4.19
N ASP A 71 -3.79 -11.34 4.89
CA ASP A 71 -4.95 -12.01 5.48
C ASP A 71 -5.56 -11.22 6.64
N MET A 72 -4.74 -10.51 7.41
CA MET A 72 -5.23 -9.57 8.44
C MET A 72 -5.97 -8.38 7.82
N MET A 73 -5.57 -7.97 6.61
CA MET A 73 -6.23 -6.90 5.87
C MET A 73 -7.54 -7.33 5.22
N ARG A 74 -7.78 -8.63 5.05
CA ARG A 74 -8.94 -9.17 4.31
C ARG A 74 -10.31 -8.72 4.87
N PRO A 75 -10.58 -8.73 6.19
CA PRO A 75 -11.86 -8.25 6.72
C PRO A 75 -12.08 -6.76 6.47
N LEU A 76 -11.02 -5.95 6.53
CA LEU A 76 -11.09 -4.51 6.25
C LEU A 76 -11.34 -4.26 4.76
N CYS A 77 -10.69 -5.03 3.89
CA CYS A 77 -10.93 -4.98 2.45
C CYS A 77 -12.39 -5.31 2.11
N GLN A 78 -12.99 -6.31 2.76
CA GLN A 78 -14.41 -6.62 2.56
C GLN A 78 -15.35 -5.50 3.02
N LYS A 79 -14.96 -4.74 4.06
CA LYS A 79 -15.78 -3.66 4.63
C LYS A 79 -15.70 -2.36 3.83
N TYR A 80 -14.56 -2.04 3.24
CA TYR A 80 -14.28 -0.71 2.68
C TYR A 80 -14.07 -0.69 1.16
N ARG A 81 -14.04 -1.83 0.47
CA ARG A 81 -14.02 -1.90 -1.00
C ARG A 81 -15.43 -1.94 -1.57
#